data_AF-A0A4Y1Z7Q9-F1
#
_entry.id   AF-A0A4Y1Z7Q9-F1
#
_cell.length_a   1.000
_cell.length_b   1.000
_cell.length_c   1.000
_cell.angle_alpha   90.00
_cell.angle_beta   90.00
_cell.angle_gamma   90.00
#
_symmetry.space_group_name_H-M   'P 1'
#
loop_
_entity.id
_entity.type
_entity.pdbx_description
1 polymer ?
#
loop_
_entity_poly.entity_id
_entity_poly.type
_entity_poly.pdbx_seq_one_letter_code
_entity_poly.pdbx_strand_id
1 'polypeptide(L)'
;MQTFFFSRLVPSWEQAIHIFSGLPNGQQKAIQLNVESMAGTLVDMLNDLAGRLLTNLTQFIATIPSTLVSALFIFLASFFLSKDSERIKNHVHRLSMRSSIGRPIYKVLSELKKTCIGFVRAQFLLIFMTMTLVFVGMLILKVPHPITITLITGVVDLIPYLGTGVIFIPWIIYQFLHTTIPSPYA
;
A
#
# COMPACT_ATOMS: atom_id res chain seq x y z
N MET A 1 18.13 20.93 5.29
CA MET A 1 18.57 19.54 4.99
C MET A 1 20.09 19.47 4.81
N GLN A 2 20.71 20.32 3.99
CA GLN A 2 22.18 20.46 3.93
C GLN A 2 22.80 20.72 5.31
N THR A 3 22.21 21.60 6.11
CA THR A 3 22.72 21.92 7.45
C THR A 3 22.76 20.74 8.43
N PHE A 4 21.86 19.76 8.33
CA PHE A 4 21.82 18.63 9.28
C PHE A 4 22.88 17.55 8.93
N PHE A 5 23.07 17.27 7.64
CA PHE A 5 24.12 16.36 7.15
C PHE A 5 25.53 16.90 7.47
N PHE A 6 25.77 18.17 7.12
CA PHE A 6 27.08 18.79 7.34
C PHE A 6 27.37 19.11 8.83
N SER A 7 26.35 19.38 9.67
CA SER A 7 26.57 19.69 11.10
C SER A 7 26.58 18.48 12.03
N ARG A 8 25.97 17.35 11.65
CA ARG A 8 25.86 16.16 12.52
C ARG A 8 26.53 14.91 11.96
N LEU A 9 26.39 14.63 10.66
CA LEU A 9 26.94 13.40 10.06
C LEU A 9 28.44 13.53 9.76
N VAL A 10 28.87 14.64 9.15
CA VAL A 10 30.28 14.87 8.81
C VAL A 10 31.22 14.84 10.02
N PRO A 11 30.91 15.50 11.16
CA PRO A 11 31.80 15.45 12.33
C PRO A 11 31.84 14.07 12.99
N SER A 12 30.74 13.33 12.96
CA SER A 12 30.67 11.96 13.51
C SER A 12 31.47 10.95 12.66
N TRP A 13 31.56 11.19 11.35
CA TRP A 13 32.39 10.43 10.42
C TRP A 13 33.88 10.68 10.68
N GLU A 14 34.28 11.93 10.89
CA GLU A 14 35.66 12.29 11.23
C GLU A 14 36.10 11.72 12.60
N GLN A 15 35.22 11.75 13.60
CA GLN A 15 35.50 11.10 14.91
C GLN A 15 35.66 9.59 14.78
N ALA A 16 34.86 8.92 13.96
CA ALA A 16 34.97 7.49 13.72
C ALA A 16 36.31 7.13 13.04
N ILE A 17 36.76 7.93 12.06
CA ILE A 17 38.04 7.73 11.38
C ILE A 17 39.22 7.96 12.35
N HIS A 18 39.14 8.94 13.25
CA HIS A 18 40.21 9.24 14.20
C HIS A 18 40.38 8.15 15.27
N ILE A 19 39.27 7.56 15.72
CA ILE A 19 39.28 6.38 16.62
C ILE A 19 39.83 5.16 15.88
N PHE A 20 39.43 4.97 14.61
CA PHE A 20 39.91 3.87 13.77
C PHE A 20 41.42 3.97 13.46
N SER A 21 41.93 5.16 13.20
CA SER A 21 43.36 5.40 12.94
C SER A 21 44.27 5.17 14.15
N GLY A 22 43.71 5.22 15.37
CA GLY A 22 44.45 4.96 16.62
C GLY A 22 44.54 3.48 17.03
N LEU A 23 43.91 2.56 16.29
CA LEU A 23 43.88 1.13 16.62
C LEU A 23 45.10 0.38 16.07
N PRO A 24 45.59 -0.68 16.76
CA PRO A 24 46.65 -1.53 16.25
C PRO A 24 46.28 -2.16 14.88
N ASN A 25 47.25 -2.32 13.98
CA ASN A 25 47.07 -2.78 12.59
C ASN A 25 46.21 -4.05 12.44
N GLY A 26 46.20 -4.96 13.43
CA GLY A 26 45.34 -6.16 13.42
C GLY A 26 43.84 -5.87 13.59
N GLN A 27 43.48 -4.85 14.38
CA GLN A 27 42.08 -4.45 14.59
C GLN A 27 41.55 -3.60 13.44
N GLN A 28 42.39 -2.79 12.81
CA GLN A 28 42.03 -2.04 11.59
C GLN A 28 41.63 -2.99 10.45
N LYS A 29 42.43 -4.04 10.22
CA LYS A 29 42.17 -5.03 9.16
C LYS A 29 40.91 -5.86 9.43
N ALA A 30 40.65 -6.21 10.69
CA ALA A 30 39.43 -6.90 11.09
C ALA A 30 38.18 -6.02 10.87
N ILE A 31 38.23 -4.74 11.24
CA ILE A 31 37.12 -3.81 11.03
C ILE A 31 36.90 -3.57 9.53
N GLN A 32 37.96 -3.44 8.73
CA GLN A 32 37.85 -3.25 7.28
C GLN A 32 37.16 -4.44 6.60
N LEU A 33 37.51 -5.67 6.96
CA LEU A 33 36.87 -6.89 6.47
C LEU A 33 35.40 -7.01 6.91
N ASN A 34 35.08 -6.62 8.15
CA ASN A 34 33.70 -6.61 8.63
C ASN A 34 32.87 -5.52 7.92
N VAL A 35 33.44 -4.34 7.66
CA VAL A 35 32.75 -3.25 6.93
C VAL A 35 32.52 -3.63 5.47
N GLU A 36 33.48 -4.27 4.80
CA GLU A 36 33.30 -4.78 3.44
C GLU A 36 32.22 -5.88 3.40
N SER A 37 32.22 -6.81 4.36
CA SER A 37 31.21 -7.85 4.47
C SER A 37 29.81 -7.28 4.77
N MET A 38 29.73 -6.27 5.64
CA MET A 38 28.48 -5.56 5.92
C MET A 38 27.98 -4.78 4.71
N ALA A 39 28.86 -4.09 3.99
CA ALA A 39 28.52 -3.39 2.76
C ALA A 39 28.03 -4.35 1.68
N GLY A 40 28.70 -5.50 1.51
CA GLY A 40 28.26 -6.56 0.60
C GLY A 40 26.89 -7.12 0.97
N THR A 41 26.68 -7.45 2.25
CA THR A 41 25.38 -7.94 2.75
C THR A 41 24.27 -6.91 2.53
N LEU A 42 24.56 -5.62 2.72
CA LEU A 42 23.59 -4.54 2.48
C LEU A 42 23.20 -4.45 1.00
N VAL A 43 24.19 -4.53 0.11
CA VAL A 43 23.98 -4.51 -1.34
C VAL A 43 23.15 -5.72 -1.78
N ASP A 44 23.44 -6.91 -1.25
CA ASP A 44 22.70 -8.13 -1.55
C ASP A 44 21.24 -8.05 -1.05
N MET A 45 21.02 -7.51 0.15
CA MET A 45 19.66 -7.26 0.67
C MET A 45 18.88 -6.28 -0.21
N LEU A 46 19.53 -5.20 -0.67
CA LEU A 46 18.91 -4.23 -1.57
C LEU A 46 18.57 -4.84 -2.94
N ASN A 47 19.46 -5.66 -3.49
CA ASN A 47 19.22 -6.37 -4.75
C ASN A 47 18.10 -7.40 -4.61
N ASP A 48 18.04 -8.15 -3.51
CA ASP A 48 16.96 -9.11 -3.23
C ASP A 48 15.62 -8.40 -3.07
N LEU A 49 15.57 -7.28 -2.33
CA LEU A 49 14.36 -6.47 -2.22
C LEU A 49 13.92 -5.90 -3.57
N ALA A 50 14.84 -5.35 -4.36
CA ALA A 50 14.56 -4.83 -5.68
C ALA A 50 14.04 -5.94 -6.62
N GLY A 51 14.69 -7.10 -6.61
CA GLY A 51 14.30 -8.27 -7.39
C GLY A 51 12.93 -8.82 -7.00
N ARG A 52 12.63 -8.90 -5.70
CA ARG A 52 11.31 -9.31 -5.18
C ARG A 52 10.22 -8.33 -5.57
N LEU A 53 10.47 -7.02 -5.43
CA LEU A 53 9.51 -6.00 -5.86
C LEU A 53 9.23 -6.08 -7.35
N LEU A 54 10.26 -6.18 -8.19
CA LEU A 54 10.10 -6.28 -9.63
C LEU A 54 9.34 -7.55 -10.04
N THR A 55 9.66 -8.68 -9.40
CA THR A 55 8.98 -9.97 -9.63
C THR A 55 7.52 -9.89 -9.21
N ASN A 56 7.22 -9.35 -8.03
CA ASN A 56 5.85 -9.19 -7.53
C ASN A 56 5.02 -8.25 -8.41
N LEU A 57 5.61 -7.13 -8.86
CA LEU A 57 4.95 -6.22 -9.81
C LEU A 57 4.66 -6.90 -11.14
N THR A 58 5.63 -7.65 -11.66
CA THR A 58 5.46 -8.40 -12.92
C THR A 58 4.36 -9.46 -12.79
N GLN A 59 4.36 -10.21 -11.68
CA GLN A 59 3.31 -11.19 -11.40
C GLN A 59 1.93 -10.54 -11.23
N PHE A 60 1.85 -9.40 -10.54
CA PHE A 60 0.61 -8.64 -10.40
C PHE A 60 0.09 -8.17 -11.76
N ILE A 61 0.95 -7.65 -12.64
CA ILE A 61 0.54 -7.25 -13.99
C ILE A 61 0.07 -8.46 -14.80
N ALA A 62 0.75 -9.60 -14.68
CA ALA A 62 0.40 -10.83 -15.38
C ALA A 62 -0.96 -11.43 -14.95
N THR A 63 -1.46 -11.13 -13.74
CA THR A 63 -2.78 -11.60 -13.29
C THR A 63 -3.93 -10.68 -13.71
N ILE A 64 -3.67 -9.47 -14.20
CA ILE A 64 -4.72 -8.54 -14.64
C ILE A 64 -5.62 -9.15 -15.73
N PRO A 65 -5.11 -9.77 -16.81
CA PRO A 65 -5.95 -10.29 -17.88
C PRO A 65 -6.91 -11.40 -17.43
N SER A 66 -6.41 -12.38 -16.66
CA SER A 66 -7.23 -13.47 -16.14
C SER A 66 -8.26 -12.96 -15.14
N THR A 67 -7.87 -12.02 -14.28
CA THR A 67 -8.78 -11.37 -13.32
C THR A 67 -9.88 -10.60 -14.05
N LEU A 68 -9.57 -9.93 -15.15
CA LEU A 68 -10.56 -9.20 -15.95
C LEU A 68 -11.60 -10.15 -16.55
N VAL A 69 -11.18 -11.29 -17.11
CA VAL A 69 -12.10 -12.31 -17.64
C VAL A 69 -12.98 -12.86 -16.52
N SER A 70 -12.40 -13.23 -15.38
CA SER A 70 -13.17 -13.69 -14.22
C SER A 70 -14.12 -12.61 -13.70
N ALA A 71 -13.70 -11.35 -13.65
CA ALA A 71 -14.53 -10.23 -13.23
C ALA A 71 -15.72 -10.01 -14.18
N LEU A 72 -15.52 -10.12 -15.50
CA LEU A 72 -16.60 -10.08 -16.48
C LEU A 72 -17.59 -11.23 -16.27
N PHE A 73 -17.11 -12.45 -16.05
CA PHE A 73 -17.98 -13.59 -15.74
C PHE A 73 -18.76 -13.38 -14.44
N ILE A 74 -18.11 -12.92 -13.37
CA ILE A 74 -18.76 -12.59 -12.09
C ILE A 74 -19.79 -11.48 -12.29
N PHE A 75 -19.47 -10.47 -13.09
CA PHE A 75 -20.39 -9.37 -13.40
C PHE A 75 -21.63 -9.87 -14.16
N LEU A 76 -21.45 -10.70 -15.20
CA LEU A 76 -22.56 -11.32 -15.94
C LEU A 76 -23.39 -12.23 -15.02
N ALA A 77 -22.74 -13.06 -14.21
CA ALA A 77 -23.40 -13.94 -13.26
C ALA A 77 -24.20 -13.15 -12.23
N SER A 78 -23.61 -12.09 -11.67
CA SER A 78 -24.27 -11.17 -10.73
C SER A 78 -25.44 -10.44 -11.39
N PHE A 79 -25.28 -9.98 -12.63
CA PHE A 79 -26.35 -9.34 -13.40
C PHE A 79 -27.53 -10.29 -13.62
N PHE A 80 -27.29 -11.53 -14.04
CA PHE A 80 -28.35 -12.53 -14.20
C PHE A 80 -28.99 -12.91 -12.86
N LEU A 81 -28.19 -13.08 -11.81
CA LEU A 81 -28.68 -13.37 -10.46
C LEU A 81 -29.55 -12.23 -9.91
N SER A 82 -29.16 -10.98 -10.17
CA SER A 82 -29.92 -9.80 -9.77
C SER A 82 -31.20 -9.64 -10.60
N LYS A 83 -31.14 -9.89 -11.91
CA LYS A 83 -32.31 -9.85 -12.81
C LYS A 83 -33.36 -10.88 -12.43
N ASP A 84 -32.95 -12.12 -12.14
CA ASP A 84 -33.84 -13.19 -11.70
C ASP A 84 -34.06 -13.23 -10.17
N SER A 85 -33.68 -12.17 -9.45
CA SER A 85 -33.75 -12.14 -7.98
C SER A 85 -35.16 -12.38 -7.43
N GLU A 86 -36.20 -11.91 -8.10
CA GLU A 86 -37.61 -12.20 -7.76
C GLU A 86 -37.96 -13.69 -7.90
N ARG A 87 -37.51 -14.34 -8.98
CA ARG A 87 -37.73 -15.77 -9.22
C ARG A 87 -36.96 -16.63 -8.23
N ILE A 88 -35.75 -16.21 -7.86
CA ILE A 88 -34.90 -16.86 -6.86
C ILE A 88 -35.54 -16.71 -5.47
N LYS A 89 -35.96 -15.49 -5.08
CA LYS A 89 -36.69 -15.24 -3.82
C LYS A 89 -37.94 -16.10 -3.72
N ASN A 90 -38.72 -16.21 -4.79
CA ASN A 90 -39.94 -17.03 -4.79
C ASN A 90 -39.64 -18.53 -4.65
N HIS A 91 -38.55 -19.04 -5.23
CA HIS A 91 -38.10 -20.42 -5.01
C HIS A 91 -37.61 -20.63 -3.57
N VAL A 92 -36.80 -19.73 -3.04
CA VAL A 92 -36.29 -19.78 -1.67
C VAL A 92 -37.44 -19.68 -0.65
N HIS A 93 -38.44 -18.86 -0.93
CA HIS A 93 -39.65 -18.73 -0.10
C HIS A 93 -40.47 -20.03 -0.09
N ARG A 94 -40.65 -20.67 -1.27
CA ARG A 94 -41.33 -21.98 -1.36
C ARG A 94 -40.59 -23.09 -0.63
N LEU A 95 -39.25 -23.11 -0.68
CA LEU A 95 -38.43 -24.05 0.12
C LEU A 95 -38.49 -23.75 1.62
N SER A 96 -38.45 -22.47 2.00
CA SER A 96 -38.56 -22.01 3.39
C SER A 96 -39.91 -22.29 4.04
N MET A 97 -40.99 -22.33 3.25
CA MET A 97 -42.33 -22.64 3.78
C MET A 97 -42.54 -24.13 4.04
N ARG A 98 -41.71 -24.99 3.44
CA ARG A 98 -41.73 -26.45 3.61
C ARG A 98 -40.84 -26.96 4.75
N SER A 99 -40.03 -26.09 5.36
CA SER A 99 -39.06 -26.45 6.40
C SER A 99 -38.97 -25.37 7.48
N SER A 100 -38.82 -25.76 8.76
CA SER A 100 -38.66 -24.85 9.91
C SER A 100 -37.43 -23.90 9.81
N ILE A 101 -36.60 -24.08 8.77
CA ILE A 101 -35.36 -23.36 8.48
C ILE A 101 -35.59 -21.98 7.81
N GLY A 102 -36.80 -21.65 7.36
CA GLY A 102 -37.04 -20.38 6.65
C GLY A 102 -36.84 -19.10 7.46
N ARG A 103 -37.20 -19.11 8.75
CA ARG A 103 -37.06 -17.94 9.65
C ARG A 103 -35.59 -17.55 9.90
N PRO A 104 -34.67 -18.46 10.24
CA PRO A 104 -33.27 -18.10 10.44
C PRO A 104 -32.60 -17.57 9.16
N ILE A 105 -32.93 -18.11 7.98
CA ILE A 105 -32.37 -17.63 6.70
C ILE A 105 -32.75 -16.17 6.44
N TYR A 106 -34.04 -15.83 6.60
CA TYR A 106 -34.49 -14.45 6.40
C TYR A 106 -33.83 -13.48 7.39
N LYS A 107 -33.69 -13.90 8.64
CA LYS A 107 -33.02 -13.10 9.68
C LYS A 107 -31.57 -12.81 9.29
N VAL A 108 -30.80 -13.85 8.91
CA VAL A 108 -29.40 -13.70 8.47
C VAL A 108 -29.29 -12.78 7.26
N LEU A 109 -30.13 -12.95 6.23
CA LEU A 109 -30.13 -12.06 5.05
C LEU A 109 -30.44 -10.60 5.41
N SER A 110 -31.38 -10.37 6.32
CA SER A 110 -31.72 -9.02 6.78
C SER A 110 -30.58 -8.37 7.58
N GLU A 111 -29.92 -9.13 8.44
CA GLU A 111 -28.77 -8.68 9.22
C GLU A 111 -27.57 -8.41 8.30
N LEU A 112 -27.28 -9.29 7.35
CA LEU A 112 -26.24 -9.09 6.32
C LEU A 112 -26.48 -7.81 5.52
N LYS A 113 -27.71 -7.56 5.08
CA LYS A 113 -28.07 -6.33 4.36
C LYS A 113 -27.81 -5.10 5.23
N LYS A 114 -28.24 -5.12 6.49
CA LYS A 114 -28.04 -4.01 7.44
C LYS A 114 -26.55 -3.75 7.68
N THR A 115 -25.77 -4.82 7.89
CA THR A 115 -24.32 -4.76 8.09
C THR A 115 -23.59 -4.25 6.85
N CYS A 116 -23.96 -4.71 5.66
CA CYS A 116 -23.37 -4.23 4.40
C CYS A 116 -23.59 -2.73 4.20
N ILE A 117 -24.82 -2.24 4.43
CA ILE A 117 -25.13 -0.81 4.37
C ILE A 117 -24.35 -0.02 5.43
N GLY A 118 -24.24 -0.57 6.64
CA GLY A 118 -23.44 0.01 7.72
C GLY A 118 -21.95 0.12 7.35
N PHE A 119 -21.40 -0.92 6.73
CA PHE A 119 -20.02 -0.97 6.25
C PHE A 119 -19.76 0.08 5.17
N VAL A 120 -20.62 0.17 4.16
CA VAL A 120 -20.48 1.18 3.10
C VAL A 120 -20.48 2.60 3.69
N ARG A 121 -21.37 2.88 4.64
CA ARG A 121 -21.39 4.19 5.34
C ARG A 121 -20.11 4.45 6.11
N ALA A 122 -19.59 3.44 6.83
CA ALA A 122 -18.33 3.55 7.55
C ALA A 122 -17.15 3.80 6.60
N GLN A 123 -17.12 3.12 5.45
CA GLN A 123 -16.06 3.29 4.45
C GLN A 123 -16.05 4.70 3.86
N PHE A 124 -17.22 5.27 3.51
CA PHE A 124 -17.29 6.65 3.03
C PHE A 124 -16.81 7.66 4.07
N LEU A 125 -17.15 7.45 5.36
CA LEU A 125 -16.66 8.30 6.44
C LEU A 125 -15.13 8.20 6.60
N LEU A 126 -14.59 6.97 6.48
CA LEU A 126 -13.16 6.73 6.56
C LEU A 126 -12.40 7.41 5.42
N ILE A 127 -12.89 7.29 4.18
CA ILE A 127 -12.32 7.97 3.01
C ILE A 127 -12.37 9.49 3.16
N PHE A 128 -13.46 10.03 3.72
CA PHE A 128 -13.55 11.46 3.97
C PHE A 128 -12.49 11.94 4.99
N MET A 129 -12.26 11.15 6.04
CA MET A 129 -11.20 11.43 7.01
C MET A 129 -9.81 11.34 6.37
N THR A 130 -9.52 10.30 5.59
CA THR A 130 -8.21 10.14 4.92
C THR A 130 -7.96 11.24 3.90
N MET A 131 -8.96 11.63 3.09
CA MET A 131 -8.86 12.76 2.16
C MET A 131 -8.58 14.07 2.90
N THR A 132 -9.24 14.33 4.03
CA THR A 132 -8.98 15.54 4.83
C THR A 132 -7.55 15.54 5.36
N LEU A 133 -7.08 14.41 5.89
CA LEU A 133 -5.71 14.27 6.40
C LEU A 133 -4.68 14.47 5.29
N VAL A 134 -4.87 13.83 4.13
CA VAL A 134 -3.98 13.93 2.97
C VAL A 134 -3.97 15.35 2.43
N PHE A 135 -5.13 16.00 2.31
CA PHE A 135 -5.21 17.39 1.84
C PHE A 135 -4.41 18.33 2.73
N VAL A 136 -4.59 18.24 4.05
CA VAL A 136 -3.83 19.03 5.03
C VAL A 136 -2.34 18.72 4.94
N GLY A 137 -1.96 17.44 4.82
CA GLY A 137 -0.57 17.02 4.63
C GLY A 137 0.06 17.63 3.36
N MET A 138 -0.66 17.63 2.25
CA MET A 138 -0.20 18.21 0.98
C MET A 138 -0.04 19.74 1.08
N LEU A 139 -0.92 20.42 1.80
CA LEU A 139 -0.80 21.86 2.06
C LEU A 139 0.43 22.19 2.92
N ILE A 140 0.67 21.40 3.98
CA ILE A 140 1.85 21.57 4.85
C ILE A 140 3.14 21.35 4.05
N LEU A 141 3.18 20.30 3.22
CA LEU A 141 4.31 19.95 2.37
C LEU A 141 4.47 20.88 1.14
N LYS A 142 3.54 21.82 0.93
CA LYS A 142 3.51 22.75 -0.23
C LYS A 142 3.65 22.04 -1.58
N VAL A 143 3.02 20.86 -1.70
CA VAL A 143 3.06 20.08 -2.94
C VAL A 143 2.21 20.76 -4.01
N PRO A 144 2.67 20.86 -5.26
CA PRO A 144 1.86 21.41 -6.34
C PRO A 144 0.61 20.55 -6.58
N HIS A 145 -0.54 21.20 -6.79
CA HIS A 145 -1.84 20.55 -7.05
C HIS A 145 -2.36 19.64 -5.90
N PRO A 146 -2.47 20.14 -4.66
CA PRO A 146 -2.88 19.34 -3.50
C PRO A 146 -4.29 18.74 -3.65
N ILE A 147 -5.20 19.47 -4.31
CA ILE A 147 -6.59 19.02 -4.55
C ILE A 147 -6.61 17.79 -5.46
N THR A 148 -5.89 17.85 -6.59
CA THR A 148 -5.86 16.76 -7.58
C THR A 148 -5.30 15.48 -6.98
N ILE A 149 -4.17 15.58 -6.28
CA ILE A 149 -3.52 14.42 -5.65
C ILE A 149 -4.44 13.81 -4.59
N THR A 150 -5.03 14.63 -3.72
CA THR A 150 -5.98 14.17 -2.70
C THR A 150 -7.19 13.46 -3.32
N LEU A 151 -7.74 13.99 -4.42
CA LEU A 151 -8.87 13.39 -5.11
C LEU A 151 -8.54 11.99 -5.64
N ILE A 152 -7.41 11.85 -6.32
CA ILE A 152 -6.93 10.57 -6.85
C ILE A 152 -6.71 9.58 -5.68
N THR A 153 -6.09 10.06 -4.60
CA THR A 153 -5.86 9.24 -3.40
C THR A 153 -7.15 8.76 -2.76
N GLY A 154 -8.18 9.60 -2.64
CA GLY A 154 -9.47 9.18 -2.10
C GLY A 154 -10.23 8.19 -3.00
N VAL A 155 -10.07 8.28 -4.33
CA VAL A 155 -10.63 7.28 -5.25
C VAL A 155 -9.94 5.92 -5.08
N VAL A 156 -8.62 5.89 -4.92
CA VAL A 156 -7.87 4.64 -4.67
C VAL A 156 -8.20 4.05 -3.30
N ASP A 157 -8.44 4.89 -2.29
CA ASP A 157 -8.86 4.49 -0.94
C ASP A 157 -10.29 3.89 -0.90
N LEU A 158 -11.08 4.10 -1.96
CA LEU A 158 -12.36 3.42 -2.15
C LEU A 158 -12.19 1.91 -2.32
N ILE A 159 -11.03 1.46 -2.80
CA ILE A 159 -10.72 0.03 -2.92
C ILE A 159 -10.34 -0.48 -1.53
N PRO A 160 -11.19 -1.31 -0.90
CA PRO A 160 -10.87 -1.89 0.40
C PRO A 160 -9.58 -2.71 0.28
N TYR A 161 -8.80 -2.80 1.36
CA TYR A 161 -7.52 -3.53 1.45
C TYR A 161 -6.31 -2.87 0.76
N LEU A 162 -6.46 -2.08 -0.30
CA LEU A 162 -5.32 -1.38 -0.95
C LEU A 162 -4.94 -0.11 -0.19
N GLY A 163 -5.94 0.71 0.15
CA GLY A 163 -5.76 1.99 0.82
C GLY A 163 -4.87 3.00 0.08
N THR A 164 -4.58 4.12 0.73
CA THR A 164 -3.70 5.16 0.17
C THR A 164 -2.22 4.76 0.08
N GLY A 165 -1.81 3.68 0.74
CA GLY A 165 -0.42 3.20 0.79
C GLY A 165 0.15 2.85 -0.58
N VAL A 166 -0.68 2.39 -1.52
CA VAL A 166 -0.28 2.09 -2.90
C VAL A 166 0.25 3.33 -3.64
N ILE A 167 -0.29 4.52 -3.32
CA ILE A 167 0.18 5.78 -3.90
C ILE A 167 1.38 6.29 -3.11
N PHE A 168 1.30 6.29 -1.78
CA PHE A 168 2.32 6.92 -0.94
C PHE A 168 3.63 6.14 -0.88
N ILE A 169 3.63 4.81 -0.88
CA ILE A 169 4.85 4.01 -0.78
C ILE A 169 5.79 4.28 -1.97
N PRO A 170 5.36 4.14 -3.25
CA PRO A 170 6.21 4.48 -4.39
C PRO A 170 6.60 5.96 -4.41
N TRP A 171 5.69 6.86 -4.00
CA TRP A 171 5.98 8.29 -3.96
C TRP A 171 7.07 8.63 -2.95
N ILE A 172 7.00 8.07 -1.75
CA ILE A 172 8.01 8.27 -0.71
C ILE A 172 9.36 7.72 -1.18
N ILE A 173 9.38 6.52 -1.78
CA ILE A 173 10.60 5.95 -2.35
C ILE A 173 11.17 6.86 -3.45
N TYR A 174 10.32 7.33 -4.37
CA TYR A 174 10.72 8.25 -5.44
C TYR A 174 11.36 9.52 -4.87
N GLN A 175 10.72 10.13 -3.87
CA GLN A 175 11.25 11.33 -3.22
C GLN A 175 12.56 11.04 -2.49
N PHE A 176 12.66 9.91 -1.78
CA PHE A 176 13.86 9.50 -1.05
C PHE A 176 15.05 9.26 -2.00
N LEU A 177 14.83 8.59 -3.13
CA LEU A 177 15.85 8.34 -4.15
C LEU A 177 16.27 9.64 -4.85
N HIS A 178 15.32 10.51 -5.19
CA HIS A 178 15.64 11.82 -5.77
C HIS A 178 16.44 12.69 -4.78
N THR A 179 16.13 12.65 -3.48
CA THR A 179 16.92 13.35 -2.46
C THR A 179 18.33 12.78 -2.25
N THR A 180 18.60 11.54 -2.71
CA THR A 180 19.90 10.86 -2.52
C THR A 180 20.85 11.01 -3.72
N ILE A 181 20.34 11.33 -4.92
CA ILE A 181 21.15 11.49 -6.14
C ILE A 181 21.03 12.94 -6.63
N PRO A 182 22.10 13.76 -6.61
CA PRO A 182 22.02 15.13 -7.09
C PRO A 182 21.78 15.14 -8.61
N SER A 183 20.70 15.78 -9.05
CA SER A 183 20.51 16.14 -10.45
C SER A 183 21.50 17.26 -10.83
N PRO A 184 22.31 17.10 -11.89
CA PRO A 184 23.34 18.09 -12.29
C PRO A 184 22.79 19.37 -12.95
N TYR A 185 21.49 19.68 -12.85
CA TYR A 185 20.87 20.82 -13.54
C TYR A 185 19.98 21.73 -12.66
N ALA A 186 20.29 21.89 -11.37
CA ALA A 186 19.63 22.88 -10.51
C ALA A 186 20.64 23.77 -9.79
#